data_AF-A0A2Z6RWC9-F1
#
_entry.id   AF-A0A2Z6RWC9-F1
#
_cell.length_a   1.000
_cell.length_b   1.000
_cell.length_c   1.000
_cell.angle_alpha   90.00
_cell.angle_beta   90.00
_cell.angle_gamma   90.00
#
_symmetry.space_group_name_H-M   'P 1'
#
loop_
_entity.id
_entity.type
_entity.pdbx_description
1 polymer ?
#
loop_
_entity_poly.entity_id
_entity_poly.type
_entity_poly.pdbx_seq_one_letter_code
_entity_poly.pdbx_strand_id
1 'polypeptide(L)'
;MNFDGIKVVKKHVFTMNECDFNEINKYKRGQLEFESKEDWMKKINLFVDVSGINITNFASYQYMEIGKVSLKFNKVNLKITEEFEKDMNDAINTEDSRERFKKITEDYGYFIPTEVILRGKVYFNDVKKSSDLMILLKILVLDLQMSI
;
A
#
# COMPACT_ATOMS: atom_id res chain seq x y z
N MET A 1 -0.71 8.40 -9.87
CA MET A 1 -1.33 8.13 -8.56
C MET A 1 -2.60 8.96 -8.49
N ASN A 2 -3.76 8.31 -8.48
CA ASN A 2 -5.04 9.00 -8.35
C ASN A 2 -5.39 9.19 -6.87
N PHE A 3 -6.27 10.15 -6.59
CA PHE A 3 -6.73 10.47 -5.22
C PHE A 3 -7.39 9.29 -4.49
N ASP A 4 -7.77 8.24 -5.22
CA ASP A 4 -8.41 7.01 -4.71
C ASP A 4 -7.42 6.00 -4.08
N GLY A 5 -6.13 6.33 -3.94
CA GLY A 5 -5.13 5.44 -3.35
C GLY A 5 -4.65 4.31 -4.29
N ILE A 6 -4.02 3.28 -3.69
CA ILE A 6 -3.58 2.07 -4.41
C ILE A 6 -4.78 1.17 -4.64
N LYS A 7 -5.09 0.88 -5.91
CA LYS A 7 -6.14 -0.07 -6.28
C LYS A 7 -5.54 -1.42 -6.64
N VAL A 8 -6.07 -2.48 -6.06
CA VAL A 8 -5.79 -3.84 -6.51
C VAL A 8 -6.52 -4.06 -7.84
N VAL A 9 -5.77 -4.41 -8.88
CA VAL A 9 -6.32 -4.69 -10.20
C VAL A 9 -6.86 -6.11 -10.29
N LYS A 10 -7.73 -6.36 -11.28
CA LYS A 10 -8.37 -7.67 -11.48
C LYS A 10 -7.54 -8.63 -12.32
N LYS A 11 -6.67 -8.11 -13.20
CA LYS A 11 -5.77 -8.93 -14.01
C LYS A 11 -4.38 -8.98 -13.38
N HIS A 12 -3.74 -10.14 -13.44
CA HIS A 12 -2.44 -10.36 -12.86
C HIS A 12 -1.39 -10.43 -13.97
N VAL A 13 -0.25 -9.75 -13.79
CA VAL A 13 0.86 -9.80 -14.75
C VAL A 13 1.66 -11.10 -14.61
N PHE A 14 1.75 -11.61 -13.38
CA PHE A 14 2.52 -12.77 -13.03
C PHE A 14 1.70 -13.76 -12.21
N THR A 15 2.01 -15.03 -12.40
CA THR A 15 1.72 -16.09 -11.43
C THR A 15 2.98 -16.38 -10.63
N MET A 16 2.80 -16.75 -9.37
CA MET A 16 3.90 -17.06 -8.47
C MET A 16 3.48 -18.21 -7.57
N ASN A 17 4.34 -19.23 -7.52
CA ASN A 17 4.08 -20.43 -6.76
C ASN A 17 4.65 -20.37 -5.35
N GLU A 18 5.73 -19.61 -5.15
CA GLU A 18 6.49 -19.55 -3.91
C GLU A 18 7.04 -18.16 -3.64
N CYS A 19 7.11 -17.79 -2.35
CA CYS A 19 7.77 -16.58 -1.88
C CYS A 19 8.56 -16.88 -0.61
N ASP A 20 9.63 -16.12 -0.38
CA ASP A 20 10.42 -16.27 0.83
C ASP A 20 9.68 -15.62 1.99
N PHE A 21 9.39 -16.41 3.01
CA PHE A 21 8.79 -15.96 4.26
C PHE A 21 9.89 -15.67 5.28
N ASN A 22 9.99 -14.42 5.71
CA ASN A 22 10.93 -14.01 6.75
C ASN A 22 10.16 -13.39 7.91
N GLU A 23 10.24 -14.00 9.08
CA GLU A 23 9.79 -13.34 10.31
C GLU A 23 10.66 -12.11 10.55
N ILE A 24 10.00 -10.98 10.79
CA ILE A 24 10.66 -9.76 11.23
C ILE A 24 10.10 -9.43 12.61
N ASN A 25 10.96 -9.17 13.58
CA ASN A 25 10.56 -8.62 14.87
C ASN A 25 11.09 -7.20 14.96
N LYS A 26 10.49 -6.32 14.14
CA LYS A 26 10.87 -4.91 14.07
C LYS A 26 9.82 -4.07 14.78
N TYR A 27 10.27 -3.38 15.82
CA TYR A 27 9.47 -2.41 16.55
C TYR A 27 9.96 -1.01 16.22
N LYS A 28 9.02 -0.13 15.89
CA LYS A 28 9.31 1.29 15.66
C LYS A 28 8.26 2.14 16.36
N ARG A 29 8.70 3.19 17.04
CA ARG A 29 7.84 4.28 17.48
C ARG A 29 8.14 5.51 16.64
N GLY A 30 7.12 6.28 16.30
CA GLY A 30 7.31 7.53 15.59
C GLY A 30 6.18 8.51 15.85
N GLN A 31 6.33 9.70 15.30
CA GLN A 31 5.32 10.75 15.27
C GLN A 31 4.97 11.01 13.81
N LEU A 32 3.69 11.18 13.55
CA LEU A 32 3.13 11.52 12.25
C LEU A 32 2.52 12.91 12.35
N GLU A 33 3.11 13.83 11.60
CA GLU A 33 2.66 15.21 11.47
C GLU A 33 2.19 15.44 10.04
N PHE A 34 1.17 16.28 9.91
CA PHE A 34 0.55 16.60 8.63
C PHE A 34 0.70 18.08 8.37
N GLU A 35 1.33 18.40 7.25
CA GLU A 35 1.56 19.79 6.84
C GLU A 35 0.33 20.36 6.11
N SER A 36 -0.49 19.50 5.53
CA SER A 36 -1.70 19.89 4.78
C SER A 36 -2.69 18.73 4.64
N LYS A 37 -3.89 19.02 4.15
CA LYS A 37 -4.89 17.99 3.80
C LYS A 37 -4.39 17.06 2.69
N GLU A 38 -3.60 17.57 1.75
CA GLU A 38 -3.00 16.75 0.68
C GLU A 38 -1.90 15.83 1.21
N ASP A 39 -1.04 16.36 2.09
CA ASP A 39 0.00 15.58 2.79
C ASP A 39 -0.63 14.49 3.66
N TRP A 40 -1.73 14.82 4.35
CA TRP A 40 -2.56 13.87 5.07
C TRP A 40 -3.08 12.74 4.18
N MET A 41 -3.66 13.06 3.01
CA MET A 41 -4.12 12.04 2.06
C MET A 41 -2.98 11.19 1.53
N LYS A 42 -1.82 11.77 1.19
CA LYS A 42 -0.65 11.01 0.72
C LYS A 42 -0.15 10.04 1.78
N LYS A 43 0.01 10.53 3.02
CA LYS A 43 0.47 9.73 4.16
C LYS A 43 -0.54 8.67 4.58
N ILE A 44 -1.85 8.88 4.46
CA ILE A 44 -2.86 7.88 4.86
C ILE A 44 -3.22 6.89 3.76
N ASN A 45 -3.25 7.31 2.49
CA ASN A 45 -3.47 6.38 1.37
C ASN A 45 -2.35 5.34 1.25
N LEU A 46 -1.19 5.59 1.88
CA LEU A 46 -0.11 4.62 2.03
C LEU A 46 -0.36 3.62 3.16
N PHE A 47 -1.26 3.89 4.12
CA PHE A 47 -1.26 3.19 5.41
C PHE A 47 -2.61 2.82 6.04
N VAL A 48 -3.80 3.39 5.79
CA VAL A 48 -5.01 3.00 6.58
C VAL A 48 -6.36 3.28 5.85
N ASP A 49 -7.39 2.43 6.06
CA ASP A 49 -8.81 2.78 5.85
C ASP A 49 -9.29 3.65 7.02
N VAL A 50 -9.45 4.95 6.77
CA VAL A 50 -9.67 5.99 7.79
C VAL A 50 -11.13 6.47 7.82
N SER A 51 -12.07 5.66 7.34
CA SER A 51 -13.51 5.98 7.24
C SER A 51 -14.19 6.43 8.55
N GLY A 52 -13.52 6.40 9.70
CA GLY A 52 -14.03 6.84 11.01
C GLY A 52 -13.32 8.01 11.71
N ILE A 53 -12.27 8.65 11.13
CA ILE A 53 -11.56 9.75 11.81
C ILE A 53 -12.10 11.10 11.34
N ASN A 54 -12.75 11.83 12.26
CA ASN A 54 -13.19 13.20 12.03
C ASN A 54 -12.02 14.17 12.28
N ILE A 55 -11.41 14.69 11.21
CA ILE A 55 -10.22 15.55 11.29
C ILE A 55 -10.65 16.99 11.13
N THR A 56 -11.07 17.58 12.24
CA THR A 56 -11.35 19.02 12.31
C THR A 56 -10.10 19.83 12.66
N ASN A 57 -9.03 19.19 13.15
CA ASN A 57 -7.73 19.80 13.44
C ASN A 57 -6.60 18.89 12.95
N PHE A 58 -5.57 19.47 12.32
CA PHE A 58 -4.33 18.77 12.00
C PHE A 58 -3.61 18.37 13.30
N ALA A 59 -3.98 17.22 13.86
CA ALA A 59 -3.36 16.67 15.06
C ALA A 59 -2.05 15.95 14.71
N SER A 60 -1.08 16.01 15.62
CA SER A 60 0.06 15.08 15.62
C SER A 60 -0.37 13.75 16.23
N TYR A 61 0.04 12.66 15.62
CA TYR A 61 -0.24 11.30 16.10
C TYR A 61 1.06 10.62 16.44
N GLN A 62 1.15 10.04 17.62
CA GLN A 62 2.20 9.06 17.90
C GLN A 62 1.75 7.72 17.34
N TYR A 63 2.68 6.91 16.84
CA TYR A 63 2.38 5.56 16.42
C TYR A 63 3.40 4.57 16.95
N MET A 64 2.92 3.36 17.21
CA MET A 64 3.74 2.17 17.38
C MET A 64 3.49 1.24 16.19
N GLU A 65 4.57 0.82 15.56
CA GLU A 65 4.58 -0.11 14.44
C GLU A 65 5.25 -1.41 14.86
N ILE A 66 4.61 -2.52 14.52
CA ILE A 66 5.12 -3.87 14.71
C ILE A 66 5.15 -4.54 13.34
N GLY A 67 6.33 -4.65 12.75
CA GLY A 67 6.56 -5.56 11.64
C GLY A 67 6.59 -6.99 12.14
N LYS A 68 5.85 -7.88 11.47
CA LYS A 68 5.80 -9.30 11.82
C LYS A 68 6.39 -10.19 10.73
N VAL A 69 6.12 -9.89 9.45
CA VAL A 69 6.53 -10.74 8.34
C VAL A 69 6.98 -9.88 7.16
N SER A 70 8.05 -10.30 6.48
CA SER A 70 8.38 -9.88 5.12
C SER A 70 8.19 -11.07 4.17
N LEU A 71 7.42 -10.84 3.11
CA LEU A 71 7.24 -11.73 1.98
C LEU A 71 8.09 -11.18 0.83
N LYS A 72 9.14 -11.91 0.45
CA LYS A 72 9.99 -11.52 -0.68
C LYS A 72 9.67 -12.39 -1.88
N PHE A 73 9.35 -11.72 -2.98
CA PHE A 73 9.03 -12.33 -4.24
C PHE A 73 10.29 -12.39 -5.09
N ASN A 74 10.86 -13.58 -5.21
CA ASN A 74 12.01 -13.77 -6.06
C ASN A 74 11.60 -13.62 -7.53
N LYS A 75 12.26 -12.70 -8.24
CA LYS A 75 12.00 -12.45 -9.67
C LYS A 75 12.11 -13.73 -10.53
N VAL A 76 12.95 -14.68 -10.13
CA VAL A 76 13.11 -15.98 -10.83
C VAL A 76 11.84 -16.84 -10.75
N ASN A 77 11.03 -16.67 -9.70
CA ASN A 77 9.80 -17.43 -9.48
C ASN A 77 8.56 -16.75 -10.08
N LEU A 78 8.72 -15.56 -10.66
CA LEU A 78 7.64 -14.82 -11.30
C LEU A 78 7.48 -15.30 -12.75
N LYS A 79 6.39 -16.00 -13.03
CA LYS A 79 6.06 -16.42 -14.40
C LYS A 79 5.03 -15.47 -14.99
N ILE A 80 5.37 -14.82 -16.10
CA ILE A 80 4.45 -13.97 -16.84
C ILE A 80 3.22 -14.79 -17.25
N THR A 81 2.04 -14.21 -17.10
CA THR A 81 0.80 -14.84 -17.58
C THR A 81 0.72 -14.75 -19.10
N GLU A 82 0.22 -15.81 -19.75
CA GLU A 82 0.00 -15.84 -21.20
C GLU A 82 -0.92 -14.70 -21.68
N GLU A 83 -1.90 -14.30 -20.86
CA GLU A 83 -2.79 -13.17 -21.15
C GLU A 83 -2.01 -11.85 -21.26
N PHE A 84 -1.20 -11.53 -20.25
CA PHE A 84 -0.37 -10.32 -20.27
C PHE A 84 0.65 -10.34 -21.42
N GLU A 85 1.30 -11.47 -21.68
CA GLU A 85 2.26 -11.59 -22.78
C GLU A 85 1.59 -11.33 -24.13
N LYS A 86 0.38 -11.88 -24.33
CA LYS A 86 -0.41 -11.65 -25.54
C LYS A 86 -0.81 -10.17 -25.67
N ASP A 87 -1.30 -9.55 -24.61
CA ASP A 87 -1.72 -8.14 -24.61
C ASP A 87 -0.52 -7.22 -24.89
N MET A 88 0.66 -7.52 -24.33
CA MET A 88 1.91 -6.80 -24.60
C MET A 88 2.35 -6.95 -26.06
N ASN A 89 2.33 -8.17 -26.61
CA ASN A 89 2.69 -8.41 -27.99
C ASN A 89 1.72 -7.73 -28.97
N ASP A 90 0.42 -7.71 -28.67
CA ASP A 90 -0.58 -6.96 -29.45
C ASP A 90 -0.28 -5.46 -29.43
N ALA A 91 0.04 -4.90 -28.26
CA ALA A 91 0.36 -3.48 -28.10
C ALA A 91 1.64 -3.04 -28.81
N ILE A 92 2.67 -3.90 -28.85
CA ILE A 92 3.94 -3.61 -29.52
C ILE A 92 3.78 -3.60 -31.06
N ASN A 93 2.95 -4.49 -31.60
CA ASN A 93 2.82 -4.68 -33.04
C ASN A 93 1.73 -3.84 -33.71
N THR A 94 1.01 -2.99 -32.96
CA THR A 94 -0.05 -2.12 -33.48
C THR A 94 0.38 -0.67 -33.65
N GLU A 95 -0.18 -0.01 -34.66
CA GLU A 95 0.07 1.41 -34.97
C GLU A 95 -0.42 2.35 -33.84
N ASP A 96 -1.46 1.94 -33.11
CA ASP A 96 -2.01 2.64 -31.92
C ASP A 96 -1.46 2.10 -30.59
N SER A 97 -0.14 1.92 -30.54
CA SER A 97 0.56 1.37 -29.36
C SER A 97 0.30 2.17 -28.08
N ARG A 98 0.12 3.50 -28.18
CA ARG A 98 -0.06 4.39 -27.02
C ARG A 98 -1.36 4.10 -26.25
N GLU A 99 -2.51 4.02 -26.93
CA GLU A 99 -3.78 3.72 -26.26
C GLU A 99 -3.79 2.29 -25.71
N ARG A 100 -3.10 1.35 -26.38
CA ARG A 100 -2.97 -0.03 -25.90
C ARG A 100 -2.16 -0.14 -24.61
N PHE A 101 -1.01 0.54 -24.53
CA PHE A 101 -0.25 0.58 -23.27
C PHE A 101 -1.01 1.25 -22.13
N LYS A 102 -1.81 2.28 -22.43
CA LYS A 102 -2.68 2.90 -21.43
C LYS A 102 -3.68 1.88 -20.86
N LYS A 103 -4.38 1.13 -21.73
CA LYS A 103 -5.27 0.05 -21.30
C LYS A 103 -4.55 -1.03 -20.49
N ILE A 104 -3.34 -1.42 -20.90
CA ILE A 104 -2.52 -2.38 -20.13
C ILE A 104 -2.27 -1.85 -18.71
N THR A 105 -1.90 -0.58 -18.54
CA THR A 105 -1.68 -0.02 -17.19
C THR A 105 -2.97 0.12 -16.36
N GLU A 106 -4.11 0.30 -17.01
CA GLU A 106 -5.42 0.33 -16.35
C GLU A 106 -5.85 -1.08 -15.88
N ASP A 107 -5.60 -2.10 -16.71
CA ASP A 107 -5.98 -3.49 -16.48
C ASP A 107 -5.06 -4.22 -15.50
N TYR A 108 -3.75 -4.00 -15.61
CA TYR A 108 -2.70 -4.76 -14.92
C TYR A 108 -1.95 -3.95 -13.85
N GLY A 109 -2.15 -2.63 -13.83
CA GLY A 109 -1.50 -1.72 -12.89
C GLY A 109 -0.12 -1.25 -13.36
N TYR A 110 0.48 -0.35 -12.56
CA TYR A 110 1.73 0.34 -12.91
C TYR A 110 2.99 -0.27 -12.30
N PHE A 111 2.84 -0.99 -11.19
CA PHE A 111 3.97 -1.48 -10.41
C PHE A 111 3.66 -2.87 -9.88
N ILE A 112 4.72 -3.62 -9.57
CA ILE A 112 4.62 -4.95 -8.97
C ILE A 112 5.55 -4.97 -7.76
N PRO A 113 5.04 -5.29 -6.56
CA PRO A 113 5.91 -5.44 -5.40
C PRO A 113 6.86 -6.61 -5.62
N THR A 114 8.12 -6.43 -5.27
CA THR A 114 9.06 -7.56 -5.09
C THR A 114 9.28 -7.91 -3.62
N GLU A 115 8.83 -7.04 -2.72
CA GLU A 115 8.76 -7.32 -1.29
C GLU A 115 7.46 -6.70 -0.74
N VAL A 116 6.79 -7.48 0.10
CA VAL A 116 5.62 -7.07 0.88
C VAL A 116 5.92 -7.27 2.34
N ILE A 117 5.91 -6.17 3.09
CA ILE A 117 6.03 -6.23 4.56
C ILE A 117 4.63 -6.24 5.15
N LEU A 118 4.29 -7.28 5.90
CA LEU A 118 3.09 -7.37 6.72
C LEU A 118 3.40 -6.86 8.13
N ARG A 119 2.73 -5.78 8.49
CA ARG A 119 2.93 -5.09 9.76
C ARG A 119 1.63 -4.50 10.27
N GLY A 120 1.59 -4.22 11.56
CA GLY A 120 0.48 -3.54 12.21
C GLY A 120 0.95 -2.22 12.81
N LYS A 121 0.12 -1.18 12.67
CA LYS A 121 0.31 0.10 13.36
C LYS A 121 -0.82 0.37 14.35
N VAL A 122 -0.46 0.98 15.46
CA VAL A 122 -1.38 1.52 16.46
C VAL A 122 -1.09 2.99 16.60
N TYR A 123 -2.11 3.83 16.47
CA TYR A 123 -2.01 5.28 16.56
C TYR A 123 -2.57 5.76 17.90
N PHE A 124 -1.89 6.75 18.48
CA PHE A 124 -2.24 7.43 19.71
C PHE A 124 -2.36 8.93 19.39
N ASN A 125 -3.49 9.54 19.74
CA ASN A 125 -3.62 10.99 19.61
C ASN A 125 -2.70 11.66 20.64
N ASP A 126 -1.89 12.60 20.19
CA ASP A 126 -1.14 13.47 21.10
C ASP A 126 -2.07 14.61 21.59
N VAL A 127 -3.13 14.25 22.33
CA VAL A 127 -4.05 15.26 22.88
C VAL A 127 -3.45 15.83 24.16
N LYS A 128 -2.59 16.84 24.05
CA LYS A 128 -2.46 17.86 25.11
C LYS A 128 -3.70 18.77 25.09
N LYS A 129 -4.84 18.26 25.57
CA LYS A 129 -5.93 19.00 26.27
C LYS A 129 -7.20 18.16 26.43
N SER A 130 -7.62 18.09 27.69
CA SER A 130 -8.94 17.67 28.18
C SER A 130 -9.14 16.18 28.43
N SER A 131 -9.65 15.93 29.62
CA SER A 131 -9.65 14.73 30.46
C SER A 131 -10.65 13.64 30.07
N ASP A 132 -11.16 13.61 28.85
CA ASP A 132 -12.19 12.64 28.44
C ASP A 132 -11.61 11.64 27.44
N LEU A 133 -10.87 10.69 28.00
CA LEU A 133 -10.26 9.51 27.35
C LEU A 133 -11.36 8.54 26.88
N MET A 134 -12.00 8.82 25.75
CA MET A 134 -12.74 7.80 25.01
C MET A 134 -11.75 7.03 24.13
N ILE A 135 -11.17 5.98 24.70
CA ILE A 135 -10.29 5.02 24.01
C ILE A 135 -11.08 4.37 22.88
N LEU A 136 -10.93 4.88 21.65
CA LEU A 136 -11.39 4.19 20.45
C LEU A 136 -10.27 3.26 19.95
N LEU A 137 -10.20 2.09 20.59
CA LEU A 137 -9.40 0.96 20.13
C LEU A 137 -10.14 0.26 18.98
N LYS A 138 -9.73 0.51 17.72
CA LYS A 138 -10.05 -0.32 16.55
C LYS A 138 -8.74 -0.54 15.77
N ILE A 139 -8.00 -1.60 16.11
CA ILE A 139 -7.95 -2.94 15.47
C ILE A 139 -7.23 -2.93 14.12
N LEU A 140 -6.15 -3.73 14.10
CA LEU A 140 -5.25 -4.12 13.01
C LEU A 140 -5.52 -3.51 11.63
N VAL A 141 -4.64 -2.59 11.24
CA VAL A 141 -4.41 -2.30 9.83
C VAL A 141 -3.27 -3.19 9.35
N LEU A 142 -3.56 -4.07 8.41
CA LEU A 142 -2.56 -4.83 7.64
C LEU A 142 -1.91 -3.84 6.67
N ASP A 143 -0.86 -3.18 7.11
CA ASP A 143 -0.07 -2.27 6.29
C ASP A 143 0.78 -3.09 5.32
N LEU A 144 0.56 -2.96 4.01
CA LEU A 144 1.43 -3.50 2.97
C LEU A 144 2.50 -2.45 2.64
N GLN A 145 3.75 -2.62 3.10
CA GLN A 145 4.84 -1.80 2.52
C GLN A 145 5.33 -2.46 1.25
N MET A 146 5.39 -1.68 0.18
CA MET A 146 6.00 -2.05 -1.08
C MET A 146 7.34 -1.36 -1.25
N SER A 147 8.40 -2.14 -1.37
CA SER A 147 9.68 -1.66 -1.91
C SER A 147 9.64 -1.85 -3.44
N ILE A 148 9.80 -0.76 -4.19
CA ILE A 148 9.89 -0.75 -5.66
C ILE A 148 11.35 -0.97 -6.07
#